data_AF-A0A2S9XTS4-F1
#
_entry.id   AF-A0A2S9XTS4-F1
#
_cell.length_a   1.000
_cell.length_b   1.000
_cell.length_c   1.000
_cell.angle_alpha   90.00
_cell.angle_beta   90.00
_cell.angle_gamma   90.00
#
_symmetry.space_group_name_H-M   'P 1'
#
loop_
_entity.id
_entity.type
_entity.pdbx_description
1 polymer ?
#
loop_
_entity_poly.entity_id
_entity_poly.type
_entity_poly.pdbx_seq_one_letter_code
_entity_poly.pdbx_strand_id
1 'polypeptide(L)'
;MTEPKSEKPPLRPAYRMSGIARPVDPAYATNKAVLVLVPLVLVFWVVTSLLDGVAVGEAMQAGFNVTLTVFLTWALTRELSPDDNLAAFIAVGLALAVWPRVGAQSLLILAMALLAARLLNRSTGKPAELGDSVIAMIGFAAGTWLVSWTLGVVGVLALGFDALLPVPGEQQQRRRHLGFAGALALVVVARIIVGIAPLGLPAHSPVFATIAGLCAIAAGLYPRPRSLGDVDAQPLSHLRVRAGLAAGLLATVLVSIDSGIRLQSVASLWVCMLAVPVGLPILALRRRKG
;
A
#
# COMPACT_ATOMS: atom_id res chain seq x y z
N MET A 1 -44.24 -13.36 16.19
CA MET A 1 -43.02 -13.94 15.60
C MET A 1 -41.94 -12.87 15.64
N THR A 2 -41.08 -12.92 16.65
CA THR A 2 -39.91 -12.06 16.77
C THR A 2 -38.80 -12.64 15.89
N GLU A 3 -38.36 -11.87 14.89
CA GLU A 3 -37.18 -12.23 14.10
C GLU A 3 -36.00 -12.52 15.05
N PRO A 4 -35.26 -13.62 14.85
CA PRO A 4 -34.03 -13.84 15.59
C PRO A 4 -33.05 -12.72 15.21
N LYS A 5 -32.67 -11.88 16.19
CA LYS A 5 -31.55 -10.96 16.06
C LYS A 5 -30.35 -11.80 15.62
N SER A 6 -29.98 -11.68 14.34
CA SER A 6 -28.74 -12.22 13.78
C SER A 6 -27.58 -11.70 14.63
N GLU A 7 -27.13 -12.52 15.57
CA GLU A 7 -26.04 -12.20 16.47
C GLU A 7 -24.78 -12.07 15.62
N LYS A 8 -24.27 -10.84 15.47
CA LYS A 8 -23.06 -10.61 14.68
C LYS A 8 -21.92 -11.40 15.34
N PRO A 9 -21.15 -12.20 14.58
CA PRO A 9 -20.06 -12.97 15.14
C PRO A 9 -19.07 -12.04 15.87
N PRO A 10 -18.44 -12.52 16.95
CA PRO A 10 -17.56 -11.69 17.77
C PRO A 10 -16.38 -11.16 16.94
N LEU A 11 -16.14 -9.85 17.01
CA LEU A 11 -15.04 -9.20 16.32
C LEU A 11 -13.69 -9.77 16.79
N ARG A 12 -12.82 -10.09 15.83
CA ARG A 12 -11.43 -10.51 16.10
C ARG A 12 -10.71 -9.45 16.95
N PRO A 13 -9.80 -9.85 17.87
CA PRO A 13 -9.12 -8.91 18.77
C PRO A 13 -8.45 -7.72 18.05
N ALA A 14 -7.83 -7.96 16.89
CA ALA A 14 -7.20 -6.92 16.08
C ALA A 14 -8.16 -5.78 15.71
N TYR A 15 -9.40 -6.09 15.31
CA TYR A 15 -10.39 -5.09 14.89
C TYR A 15 -10.98 -4.28 16.05
N ARG A 16 -10.80 -4.76 17.28
CA ARG A 16 -11.17 -4.00 18.49
C ARG A 16 -10.21 -2.85 18.73
N MET A 17 -8.93 -3.04 18.43
CA MET A 17 -7.86 -2.07 18.71
C MET A 17 -7.51 -1.20 17.50
N SER A 18 -7.77 -1.67 16.28
CA SER A 18 -7.37 -1.01 15.04
C SER A 18 -8.42 -1.17 13.94
N GLY A 19 -8.70 -0.08 13.22
CA GLY A 19 -9.46 -0.08 11.97
C GLY A 19 -8.58 -0.23 10.73
N ILE A 20 -7.26 -0.09 10.85
CA ILE A 20 -6.31 -0.23 9.73
C ILE A 20 -5.70 -1.64 9.69
N ALA A 21 -5.52 -2.29 10.84
CA ALA A 21 -4.93 -3.61 10.91
C ALA A 21 -5.84 -4.63 10.22
N ARG A 22 -5.28 -5.30 9.21
CA ARG A 22 -5.92 -6.41 8.51
C ARG A 22 -5.06 -7.66 8.64
N PRO A 23 -5.30 -8.50 9.66
CA PRO A 23 -4.56 -9.74 9.86
C PRO A 23 -4.70 -10.67 8.65
N VAL A 24 -3.63 -11.39 8.33
CA VAL A 24 -3.66 -12.38 7.25
C VAL A 24 -4.43 -13.59 7.75
N ASP A 25 -5.60 -13.83 7.19
CA ASP A 25 -6.46 -14.97 7.53
C ASP A 25 -6.16 -16.20 6.66
N PRO A 26 -5.61 -17.30 7.21
CA PRO A 26 -5.27 -18.50 6.43
C PRO A 26 -6.47 -19.22 5.81
N ALA A 27 -7.71 -18.90 6.20
CA ALA A 27 -8.91 -19.48 5.61
C ALA A 27 -9.06 -19.11 4.13
N TYR A 28 -8.51 -17.97 3.70
CA TYR A 28 -8.53 -17.56 2.30
C TYR A 28 -7.36 -18.20 1.55
N ALA A 29 -7.66 -18.86 0.42
CA ALA A 29 -6.65 -19.54 -0.40
C ALA A 29 -5.49 -18.62 -0.82
N THR A 30 -5.78 -17.35 -1.14
CA THR A 30 -4.76 -16.37 -1.54
C THR A 30 -3.86 -15.95 -0.38
N ASN A 31 -4.39 -15.86 0.83
CA ASN A 31 -3.62 -15.62 2.05
C ASN A 31 -2.73 -16.81 2.37
N LYS A 32 -3.29 -18.04 2.29
CA LYS A 32 -2.53 -19.27 2.47
C LYS A 32 -1.37 -19.37 1.47
N ALA A 33 -1.61 -19.03 0.21
CA ALA A 33 -0.58 -19.03 -0.82
C ALA A 33 0.57 -18.07 -0.50
N VAL A 34 0.30 -16.83 -0.07
CA VAL A 34 1.38 -15.90 0.30
C VAL A 34 2.12 -16.34 1.58
N LEU A 35 1.40 -16.92 2.55
CA LEU A 35 2.01 -17.44 3.79
C LEU A 35 2.96 -18.61 3.53
N VAL A 36 2.76 -19.38 2.45
CA VAL A 36 3.69 -20.42 2.00
C VAL A 36 4.79 -19.82 1.12
N LEU A 37 4.46 -18.89 0.23
CA LEU A 37 5.42 -18.29 -0.71
C LEU A 37 6.52 -17.50 0.00
N VAL A 38 6.16 -16.69 1.01
CA VAL A 38 7.10 -15.84 1.76
C VAL A 38 8.27 -16.64 2.36
N PRO A 39 8.06 -17.72 3.15
CA PRO A 39 9.18 -18.51 3.67
C PRO A 39 9.95 -19.25 2.57
N LEU A 40 9.30 -19.67 1.48
CA LEU A 40 10.00 -20.27 0.34
C LEU A 40 10.94 -19.28 -0.34
N VAL A 41 10.51 -18.04 -0.55
CA VAL A 41 11.36 -16.97 -1.11
C VAL A 41 12.55 -16.68 -0.19
N LEU A 42 12.33 -16.64 1.12
CA LEU A 42 13.40 -16.44 2.11
C LEU A 42 14.46 -17.55 2.00
N VAL A 43 14.03 -18.81 2.09
CA VAL A 43 14.93 -19.97 2.03
C VAL A 43 15.65 -20.01 0.69
N PHE A 44 14.92 -19.85 -0.42
CA PHE A 44 15.50 -19.84 -1.75
C PHE A 44 16.60 -18.78 -1.87
N TRP A 45 16.31 -17.53 -1.52
CA TRP A 45 17.26 -16.42 -1.71
C TRP A 45 18.48 -16.52 -0.79
N VAL A 46 18.28 -16.94 0.48
CA VAL A 46 19.40 -17.16 1.41
C VAL A 46 20.29 -18.29 0.91
N VAL A 47 19.71 -19.44 0.52
CA VAL A 47 20.49 -20.60 0.05
C VAL A 47 21.26 -20.26 -1.21
N THR A 48 20.63 -19.64 -2.22
CA THR A 48 21.34 -19.26 -3.45
C THR A 48 22.47 -18.26 -3.17
N SER A 49 22.23 -17.27 -2.30
CA SER A 49 23.27 -16.29 -1.93
C SER A 49 24.46 -16.96 -1.24
N LEU A 50 24.22 -17.92 -0.35
CA LEU A 50 25.28 -18.70 0.30
C LEU A 50 26.05 -19.58 -0.69
N LEU A 51 25.36 -20.17 -1.66
CA LEU A 51 25.99 -20.94 -2.75
C LEU A 51 26.87 -20.06 -3.65
N ASP A 52 26.50 -18.79 -3.83
CA ASP A 52 27.29 -17.78 -4.54
C ASP A 52 28.47 -17.23 -3.69
N GLY A 53 28.68 -17.77 -2.48
CA GLY A 53 29.78 -17.39 -1.59
C GLY A 53 29.56 -16.11 -0.79
N VAL A 54 28.33 -15.58 -0.75
CA VAL A 54 27.98 -14.40 0.04
C VAL A 54 28.04 -14.73 1.53
N ALA A 55 28.52 -13.80 2.35
CA ALA A 55 28.58 -13.97 3.80
C ALA A 55 27.17 -14.18 4.40
N VAL A 56 27.07 -15.01 5.45
CA VAL A 56 25.78 -15.37 6.08
C VAL A 56 24.95 -14.14 6.46
N GLY A 57 25.57 -13.12 7.05
CA GLY A 57 24.88 -11.90 7.45
C GLY A 57 24.25 -11.15 6.27
N GLU A 58 24.98 -11.01 5.16
CA GLU A 58 24.51 -10.33 3.95
C GLU A 58 23.43 -11.14 3.23
N ALA A 59 23.62 -12.47 3.12
CA ALA A 59 22.62 -13.39 2.57
C ALA A 59 21.29 -13.30 3.35
N MET A 60 21.35 -13.27 4.68
CA MET A 60 20.17 -13.11 5.53
C MET A 60 19.51 -11.74 5.34
N GLN A 61 20.29 -10.65 5.30
CA GLN A 61 19.74 -9.30 5.06
C GLN A 61 19.03 -9.21 3.70
N ALA A 62 19.66 -9.72 2.64
CA ALA A 62 19.06 -9.75 1.31
C ALA A 62 17.80 -10.63 1.27
N GLY A 63 17.86 -11.81 1.90
CA GLY A 63 16.74 -12.73 2.03
C GLY A 63 15.54 -12.10 2.74
N PHE A 64 15.75 -11.41 3.85
CA PHE A 64 14.68 -10.68 4.55
C PHE A 64 14.13 -9.54 3.70
N ASN A 65 14.97 -8.77 3.01
CA ASN A 65 14.49 -7.65 2.20
C ASN A 65 13.62 -8.13 1.03
N VAL A 66 14.05 -9.15 0.26
CA VAL A 66 13.23 -9.69 -0.84
C VAL A 66 11.92 -10.30 -0.32
N THR A 67 11.98 -10.99 0.81
CA THR A 67 10.81 -11.63 1.43
C THR A 67 9.77 -10.62 1.89
N LEU A 68 10.21 -9.58 2.60
CA LEU A 68 9.34 -8.49 3.05
C LEU A 68 8.82 -7.67 1.86
N THR A 69 9.64 -7.48 0.83
CA THR A 69 9.20 -6.85 -0.42
C THR A 69 8.07 -7.64 -1.06
N VAL A 70 8.22 -8.96 -1.22
CA VAL A 70 7.15 -9.83 -1.76
C VAL A 70 5.86 -9.69 -0.95
N PHE A 71 5.96 -9.75 0.38
CA PHE A 71 4.80 -9.61 1.25
C PHE A 71 4.13 -8.23 1.11
N LEU A 72 4.91 -7.15 1.16
CA LEU A 72 4.39 -5.79 1.08
C LEU A 72 3.84 -5.47 -0.31
N THR A 73 4.47 -5.94 -1.39
CA THR A 73 3.97 -5.81 -2.76
C THR A 73 2.63 -6.52 -2.93
N TRP A 74 2.52 -7.75 -2.42
CA TRP A 74 1.25 -8.48 -2.40
C TRP A 74 0.18 -7.71 -1.61
N ALA A 75 0.50 -7.29 -0.39
CA ALA A 75 -0.44 -6.63 0.50
C ALA A 75 -0.91 -5.28 -0.08
N LEU A 76 0.01 -4.47 -0.59
CA LEU A 76 -0.30 -3.18 -1.20
C LEU A 76 -1.17 -3.36 -2.43
N THR A 77 -0.82 -4.28 -3.33
CA THR A 77 -1.60 -4.49 -4.55
C THR A 77 -3.02 -4.96 -4.27
N ARG A 78 -3.24 -5.74 -3.21
CA ARG A 78 -4.60 -6.11 -2.76
C ARG A 78 -5.40 -4.94 -2.20
N GLU A 79 -4.74 -3.95 -1.60
CA GLU A 79 -5.42 -2.73 -1.21
C GLU A 79 -5.73 -1.87 -2.45
N LEU A 80 -4.83 -1.79 -3.42
CA LEU A 80 -5.05 -1.03 -4.66
C LEU A 80 -6.13 -1.65 -5.55
N SER A 81 -6.19 -2.99 -5.61
CA SER A 81 -7.18 -3.72 -6.41
C SER A 81 -7.83 -4.84 -5.59
N PRO A 82 -8.79 -4.52 -4.71
CA PRO A 82 -9.36 -5.47 -3.75
C PRO A 82 -10.11 -6.65 -4.40
N ASP A 83 -10.69 -6.43 -5.58
CA ASP A 83 -11.43 -7.47 -6.31
C ASP A 83 -10.54 -8.35 -7.20
N ASP A 84 -9.30 -7.94 -7.45
CA ASP A 84 -8.37 -8.66 -8.32
C ASP A 84 -7.20 -9.25 -7.53
N ASN A 85 -7.45 -10.40 -6.91
CA ASN A 85 -6.39 -11.15 -6.27
C ASN A 85 -5.28 -11.57 -7.23
N LEU A 86 -5.55 -11.70 -8.54
CA LEU A 86 -4.53 -12.08 -9.51
C LEU A 86 -3.55 -10.94 -9.73
N ALA A 87 -4.01 -9.68 -9.77
CA ALA A 87 -3.14 -8.51 -9.85
C ALA A 87 -2.08 -8.53 -8.74
N ALA A 88 -2.43 -8.92 -7.51
CA ALA A 88 -1.47 -9.02 -6.42
C ALA A 88 -0.37 -10.07 -6.67
N PHE A 89 -0.70 -11.20 -7.27
CA PHE A 89 0.31 -12.21 -7.63
C PHE A 89 1.11 -11.85 -8.89
N ILE A 90 0.50 -11.13 -9.84
CA ILE A 90 1.23 -10.53 -10.97
C ILE A 90 2.28 -9.56 -10.43
N ALA A 91 1.91 -8.70 -9.47
CA ALA A 91 2.84 -7.78 -8.83
C ALA A 91 3.98 -8.52 -8.13
N VAL A 92 3.69 -9.60 -7.38
CA VAL A 92 4.73 -10.43 -6.76
C VAL A 92 5.67 -11.05 -7.80
N GLY A 93 5.13 -11.64 -8.86
CA GLY A 93 5.94 -12.26 -9.92
C GLY A 93 6.84 -11.25 -10.61
N LEU A 94 6.32 -10.06 -10.92
CA LEU A 94 7.10 -8.96 -11.50
C LEU A 94 8.16 -8.44 -10.54
N ALA A 95 7.85 -8.28 -9.24
CA ALA A 95 8.81 -7.84 -8.24
C ALA A 95 9.96 -8.83 -8.11
N LEU A 96 9.68 -10.13 -8.05
CA LEU A 96 10.70 -11.19 -8.04
C LEU A 96 11.52 -11.23 -9.34
N ALA A 97 10.89 -11.02 -10.51
CA ALA A 97 11.58 -11.04 -11.80
C ALA A 97 12.52 -9.84 -11.99
N VAL A 98 12.17 -8.68 -11.43
CA VAL A 98 12.97 -7.46 -11.52
C VAL A 98 14.04 -7.41 -10.43
N TRP A 99 13.79 -8.02 -9.27
CA TRP A 99 14.66 -8.00 -8.09
C TRP A 99 16.16 -8.24 -8.37
N PRO A 100 16.59 -9.26 -9.15
CA PRO A 100 18.01 -9.50 -9.42
C PRO A 100 18.73 -8.33 -10.12
N ARG A 101 17.97 -7.44 -10.79
CA ARG A 101 18.52 -6.26 -11.50
C ARG A 101 18.51 -5.00 -10.66
N VAL A 102 17.53 -4.85 -9.77
CA VAL A 102 17.33 -3.61 -8.98
C VAL A 102 17.84 -3.71 -7.55
N GLY A 103 18.01 -4.93 -7.04
CA GLY A 103 18.47 -5.19 -5.68
C GLY A 103 17.48 -4.76 -4.60
N ALA A 104 18.04 -4.45 -3.43
CA ALA A 104 17.29 -4.15 -2.22
C ALA A 104 16.27 -3.02 -2.41
N GLN A 105 15.05 -3.23 -1.90
CA GLN A 105 13.96 -2.27 -1.98
C GLN A 105 13.79 -1.53 -0.66
N SER A 106 13.17 -0.35 -0.75
CA SER A 106 12.80 0.44 0.42
C SER A 106 11.50 -0.07 1.04
N LEU A 107 11.65 -0.96 2.02
CA LEU A 107 10.52 -1.54 2.76
C LEU A 107 9.68 -0.46 3.45
N LEU A 108 10.31 0.63 3.93
CA LEU A 108 9.59 1.73 4.57
C LEU A 108 8.67 2.46 3.58
N ILE A 109 9.14 2.72 2.35
CA ILE A 109 8.32 3.37 1.32
C ILE A 109 7.12 2.48 0.96
N LEU A 110 7.33 1.16 0.77
CA LEU A 110 6.24 0.20 0.51
C LEU A 110 5.24 0.14 1.68
N ALA A 111 5.74 0.10 2.92
CA ALA A 111 4.91 0.06 4.12
C ALA A 111 4.09 1.36 4.28
N MET A 112 4.68 2.52 3.99
CA MET A 112 3.97 3.80 4.04
C MET A 112 2.93 3.95 2.92
N ALA A 113 3.21 3.43 1.72
CA ALA A 113 2.23 3.37 0.65
C ALA A 113 1.06 2.43 1.02
N LEU A 114 1.34 1.27 1.61
CA LEU A 114 0.33 0.35 2.11
C LEU A 114 -0.53 0.99 3.21
N LEU A 115 0.10 1.71 4.14
CA LEU A 115 -0.59 2.42 5.20
C LEU A 115 -1.50 3.52 4.64
N ALA A 116 -1.03 4.31 3.68
CA ALA A 116 -1.83 5.33 2.98
C ALA A 116 -3.04 4.69 2.29
N ALA A 117 -2.83 3.60 1.55
CA ALA A 117 -3.90 2.87 0.88
C ALA A 117 -4.95 2.36 1.88
N ARG A 118 -4.53 1.74 2.99
CA ARG A 118 -5.46 1.23 4.02
C ARG A 118 -6.25 2.34 4.71
N LEU A 119 -5.61 3.46 5.02
CA LEU A 119 -6.27 4.62 5.62
C LEU A 119 -7.41 5.13 4.73
N LEU A 120 -7.17 5.23 3.41
CA LEU A 120 -8.13 5.73 2.45
C LEU A 120 -9.23 4.72 2.13
N ASN A 121 -8.83 3.48 1.82
CA ASN A 121 -9.73 2.41 1.43
C ASN A 121 -10.68 1.99 2.54
N ARG A 122 -10.20 2.01 3.80
CA ARG A 122 -10.88 1.42 4.95
C ARG A 122 -11.33 -0.01 4.64
N SER A 123 -10.41 -0.85 4.15
CA SER A 123 -10.71 -2.20 3.68
C SER A 123 -11.28 -3.15 4.74
N THR A 124 -11.17 -2.78 6.02
CA THR A 124 -11.81 -3.46 7.14
C THR A 124 -13.29 -3.07 7.32
N GLY A 125 -13.79 -2.02 6.64
CA GLY A 125 -15.11 -1.44 6.89
C GLY A 125 -15.16 -0.52 8.11
N LYS A 126 -14.06 -0.38 8.86
CA LYS A 126 -13.97 0.44 10.07
C LYS A 126 -13.09 1.68 9.82
N PRO A 127 -13.47 2.87 10.31
CA PRO A 127 -12.56 4.02 10.34
C PRO A 127 -11.28 3.71 11.12
N ALA A 128 -10.19 4.40 10.77
CA ALA A 128 -8.96 4.37 11.56
C ALA A 128 -9.23 4.82 13.01
N GLU A 129 -8.78 4.02 13.97
CA GLU A 129 -8.87 4.37 15.39
C GLU A 129 -7.87 5.49 15.74
N LEU A 130 -8.03 6.12 16.90
CA LEU A 130 -7.10 7.17 17.33
C LEU A 130 -5.65 6.67 17.36
N GLY A 131 -5.43 5.45 17.87
CA GLY A 131 -4.12 4.81 17.87
C GLY A 131 -3.55 4.64 16.46
N ASP A 132 -4.39 4.21 15.51
CA ASP A 132 -3.99 4.06 14.10
C ASP A 132 -3.57 5.39 13.49
N SER A 133 -4.36 6.44 13.72
CA SER A 133 -4.08 7.77 13.19
C SER A 133 -2.79 8.36 13.79
N VAL A 134 -2.55 8.17 15.08
CA VAL A 134 -1.32 8.63 15.76
C VAL A 134 -0.11 7.86 15.23
N ILE A 135 -0.20 6.54 15.13
CA ILE A 135 0.87 5.71 14.54
C ILE A 135 1.13 6.12 13.10
N ALA A 136 0.08 6.40 12.32
CA ALA A 136 0.24 6.83 10.94
C ALA A 136 0.92 8.19 10.84
N MET A 137 0.49 9.17 11.63
CA MET A 137 1.13 10.49 11.70
C MET A 137 2.60 10.38 12.07
N ILE A 138 2.94 9.60 13.11
CA ILE A 138 4.32 9.38 13.54
C ILE A 138 5.12 8.65 12.45
N GLY A 139 4.54 7.64 11.81
CA GLY A 139 5.17 6.88 10.74
C GLY A 139 5.53 7.76 9.54
N PHE A 140 4.60 8.60 9.09
CA PHE A 140 4.87 9.56 8.00
C PHE A 140 5.85 10.66 8.43
N ALA A 141 5.77 11.15 9.66
CA ALA A 141 6.74 12.12 10.18
C ALA A 141 8.15 11.53 10.25
N ALA A 142 8.30 10.29 10.73
CA ALA A 142 9.57 9.57 10.74
C ALA A 142 10.08 9.32 9.32
N GLY A 143 9.21 8.90 8.39
CA GLY A 143 9.58 8.73 6.97
C GLY A 143 10.04 10.04 6.33
N THR A 144 9.42 11.17 6.70
CA THR A 144 9.81 12.52 6.26
C THR A 144 11.25 12.86 6.66
N TRP A 145 11.62 12.54 7.90
CA TRP A 145 12.95 12.85 8.43
C TRP A 145 14.02 11.85 8.03
N LEU A 146 13.70 10.56 8.07
CA LEU A 146 14.68 9.48 7.91
C LEU A 146 14.92 9.08 6.45
N VAL A 147 13.94 9.31 5.57
CA VAL A 147 14.01 8.84 4.18
C VAL A 147 13.83 10.00 3.21
N SER A 148 12.67 10.65 3.20
CA SER A 148 12.37 11.67 2.20
C SER A 148 11.16 12.51 2.58
N TRP A 149 11.26 13.80 2.28
CA TRP A 149 10.17 14.77 2.44
C TRP A 149 8.90 14.38 1.67
N THR A 150 9.03 13.63 0.58
CA THR A 150 7.90 13.18 -0.25
C THR A 150 6.96 12.25 0.51
N LEU A 151 7.49 11.43 1.44
CA LEU A 151 6.65 10.57 2.29
C LEU A 151 5.76 11.39 3.22
N GLY A 152 6.24 12.54 3.68
CA GLY A 152 5.43 13.48 4.44
C GLY A 152 4.28 14.05 3.62
N VAL A 153 4.57 14.45 2.38
CA VAL A 153 3.52 14.92 1.44
C VAL A 153 2.49 13.83 1.18
N VAL A 154 2.91 12.58 0.96
CA VAL A 154 2.00 11.43 0.82
C VAL A 154 1.12 11.27 2.05
N GLY A 155 1.70 11.37 3.26
CA GLY A 155 0.95 11.28 4.50
C GLY A 155 -0.04 12.42 4.72
N VAL A 156 0.34 13.66 4.39
CA VAL A 156 -0.54 14.84 4.46
C VAL A 156 -1.75 14.63 3.56
N LEU A 157 -1.52 14.15 2.33
CA LEU A 157 -2.58 13.90 1.37
C LEU A 157 -3.44 12.70 1.75
N ALA A 158 -2.87 11.63 2.30
CA ALA A 158 -3.64 10.48 2.77
C ALA A 158 -4.56 10.85 3.93
N LEU A 159 -4.05 11.56 4.95
CA LEU A 159 -4.86 12.03 6.10
C LEU A 159 -5.88 13.10 5.66
N GLY A 160 -5.48 14.02 4.79
CA GLY A 160 -6.35 15.05 4.23
C GLY A 160 -7.48 14.47 3.41
N PHE A 161 -7.19 13.55 2.49
CA PHE A 161 -8.21 12.85 1.70
C PHE A 161 -9.11 11.99 2.58
N ASP A 162 -8.60 11.24 3.56
CA ASP A 162 -9.49 10.48 4.45
C ASP A 162 -10.45 11.38 5.23
N ALA A 163 -10.05 12.63 5.53
CA ALA A 163 -10.92 13.62 6.16
C ALA A 163 -11.95 14.26 5.20
N LEU A 164 -11.63 14.35 3.91
CA LEU A 164 -12.51 14.93 2.89
C LEU A 164 -13.49 13.91 2.31
N LEU A 165 -13.12 12.63 2.29
CA LEU A 165 -13.95 11.57 1.77
C LEU A 165 -15.19 11.37 2.66
N PRO A 166 -16.39 11.15 2.08
CA PRO A 166 -17.63 11.05 2.84
C PRO A 166 -17.56 9.98 3.94
N VAL A 167 -18.04 10.35 5.12
CA VAL A 167 -18.31 9.44 6.24
C VAL A 167 -19.63 9.87 6.91
N PRO A 168 -20.63 9.00 7.01
CA PRO A 168 -21.84 9.32 7.76
C PRO A 168 -21.51 9.54 9.25
N GLY A 169 -21.84 10.72 9.80
CA GLY A 169 -21.89 10.95 11.25
C GLY A 169 -20.57 11.23 12.00
N GLU A 170 -19.40 11.20 11.37
CA GLU A 170 -18.11 11.24 12.08
C GLU A 170 -17.34 12.57 11.94
N GLN A 171 -17.99 13.69 12.30
CA GLN A 171 -17.37 15.02 12.21
C GLN A 171 -16.12 15.18 13.11
N GLN A 172 -16.06 14.45 14.23
CA GLN A 172 -14.90 14.43 15.11
C GLN A 172 -13.68 13.80 14.45
N GLN A 173 -13.85 12.69 13.72
CA GLN A 173 -12.75 12.05 13.01
C GLN A 173 -12.21 12.94 11.88
N ARG A 174 -13.11 13.59 11.14
CA ARG A 174 -12.72 14.56 10.11
C ARG A 174 -11.82 15.65 10.68
N ARG A 175 -12.22 16.26 11.80
CA ARG A 175 -11.40 17.29 12.49
C ARG A 175 -10.05 16.72 12.95
N ARG A 176 -10.03 15.50 13.49
CA ARG A 176 -8.81 14.83 13.93
C ARG A 176 -7.83 14.60 12.78
N HIS A 177 -8.30 14.06 11.65
CA HIS A 177 -7.44 13.78 10.50
C HIS A 177 -6.96 15.06 9.81
N LEU A 178 -7.77 16.12 9.77
CA LEU A 178 -7.29 17.45 9.35
C LEU A 178 -6.22 18.01 10.31
N GLY A 179 -6.41 17.84 11.62
CA GLY A 179 -5.42 18.23 12.62
C GLY A 179 -4.09 17.49 12.43
N PHE A 180 -4.13 16.17 12.24
CA PHE A 180 -2.93 15.38 11.96
C PHE A 180 -2.29 15.70 10.60
N ALA A 181 -3.09 15.95 9.56
CA ALA A 181 -2.58 16.41 8.28
C ALA A 181 -1.88 17.78 8.40
N GLY A 182 -2.45 18.71 9.17
CA GLY A 182 -1.85 20.01 9.46
C GLY A 182 -0.54 19.89 10.25
N ALA A 183 -0.52 19.08 11.30
CA ALA A 183 0.69 18.81 12.08
C ALA A 183 1.79 18.18 11.22
N LEU A 184 1.43 17.20 10.38
CA LEU A 184 2.38 16.57 9.46
C LEU A 184 2.87 17.56 8.39
N ALA A 185 2.02 18.46 7.90
CA ALA A 185 2.44 19.51 6.98
C ALA A 185 3.49 20.43 7.59
N LEU A 186 3.38 20.76 8.88
CA LEU A 186 4.43 21.51 9.59
C LEU A 186 5.74 20.72 9.66
N VAL A 187 5.69 19.40 9.84
CA VAL A 187 6.88 18.53 9.80
C VAL A 187 7.52 18.55 8.40
N VAL A 188 6.73 18.49 7.33
CA VAL A 188 7.23 18.61 5.96
C VAL A 188 7.89 19.97 5.73
N VAL A 189 7.24 21.06 6.13
CA VAL A 189 7.79 22.42 6.02
C VAL A 189 9.10 22.54 6.79
N ALA A 190 9.17 22.03 8.02
CA ALA A 190 10.39 22.00 8.81
C ALA A 190 11.51 21.23 8.09
N ARG A 191 11.20 20.08 7.48
CA ARG A 191 12.16 19.31 6.69
C ARG A 191 12.66 20.08 5.47
N ILE A 192 11.78 20.80 4.78
CA ILE A 192 12.11 21.67 3.64
C ILE A 192 13.05 22.81 4.08
N ILE A 193 12.76 23.45 5.21
CA ILE A 193 13.60 24.54 5.76
C ILE A 193 15.00 24.03 6.12
N VAL A 194 15.11 22.84 6.72
CA VAL A 194 16.41 22.22 7.03
C VAL A 194 17.16 21.79 5.76
N GLY A 195 16.44 21.62 4.64
CA GLY A 195 17.00 21.36 3.33
C GLY A 195 16.60 19.99 2.80
N ILE A 196 16.10 19.95 1.57
CA ILE A 196 15.69 18.72 0.87
C ILE A 196 16.62 18.44 -0.30
N ALA A 197 16.66 17.18 -0.72
CA ALA A 197 17.22 16.86 -2.02
C ALA A 197 16.40 17.55 -3.12
N PRO A 198 17.05 18.03 -4.20
CA PRO A 198 16.34 18.68 -5.29
C PRO A 198 15.40 17.70 -6.00
N LEU A 199 14.42 18.25 -6.70
CA LEU A 199 13.64 17.47 -7.65
C LEU A 199 14.55 17.00 -8.79
N GLY A 200 14.50 15.71 -9.10
CA GLY A 200 15.26 15.10 -10.18
C GLY A 200 14.32 14.26 -11.05
N LEU A 201 14.32 14.52 -12.36
CA LEU A 201 13.60 13.64 -13.29
C LEU A 201 14.41 12.35 -13.49
N PRO A 202 13.79 11.17 -13.34
CA PRO A 202 14.46 9.91 -13.63
C PRO A 202 14.97 9.85 -15.06
N ALA A 203 16.08 9.12 -15.27
CA ALA A 203 16.41 8.63 -16.60
C ALA A 203 15.19 7.86 -17.16
N HIS A 204 14.88 8.07 -18.43
CA HIS A 204 13.66 7.54 -19.08
C HIS A 204 12.34 8.08 -18.49
N SER A 205 12.31 9.33 -18.02
CA SER A 205 11.08 9.99 -17.55
C SER A 205 9.86 9.88 -18.49
N PRO A 206 9.98 9.84 -19.84
CA PRO A 206 8.82 9.62 -20.70
C PRO A 206 8.15 8.25 -20.51
N VAL A 207 8.94 7.21 -20.22
CA VAL A 207 8.43 5.86 -19.95
C VAL A 207 7.66 5.84 -18.63
N PHE A 208 8.24 6.40 -17.57
CA PHE A 208 7.57 6.50 -16.27
C PHE A 208 6.32 7.38 -16.32
N ALA A 209 6.34 8.47 -17.09
CA ALA A 209 5.17 9.31 -17.33
C ALA A 209 4.07 8.54 -18.07
N THR A 210 4.43 7.72 -19.06
CA THR A 210 3.48 6.87 -19.80
C THR A 210 2.87 5.82 -18.88
N ILE A 211 3.69 5.13 -18.07
CA ILE A 211 3.21 4.18 -17.06
C ILE A 211 2.28 4.87 -16.08
N ALA A 212 2.67 6.04 -15.55
CA ALA A 212 1.83 6.79 -14.62
C ALA A 212 0.50 7.22 -15.27
N GLY A 213 0.52 7.64 -16.54
CA GLY A 213 -0.67 7.96 -17.31
C GLY A 213 -1.60 6.77 -17.49
N LEU A 214 -1.07 5.60 -17.85
CA LEU A 214 -1.84 4.35 -17.94
C LEU A 214 -2.46 3.95 -16.59
N CYS A 215 -1.70 4.07 -15.50
CA CYS A 215 -2.19 3.81 -14.16
C CYS A 215 -3.28 4.82 -13.73
N ALA A 216 -3.15 6.10 -14.10
CA ALA A 216 -4.16 7.12 -13.84
C ALA A 216 -5.47 6.82 -14.59
N ILE A 217 -5.38 6.41 -15.86
CA ILE A 217 -6.53 5.97 -16.65
C ILE A 217 -7.17 4.73 -16.00
N ALA A 218 -6.36 3.75 -15.60
CA ALA A 218 -6.84 2.55 -14.92
C ALA A 218 -7.54 2.86 -13.59
N ALA A 219 -7.02 3.79 -12.80
CA ALA A 219 -7.68 4.28 -11.58
C ALA A 219 -9.00 5.02 -11.89
N GLY A 220 -9.07 5.70 -13.03
CA GLY A 220 -10.28 6.33 -13.57
C GLY A 220 -11.36 5.31 -13.95
N LEU A 221 -10.95 4.24 -14.61
CA LEU A 221 -11.80 3.17 -15.13
C LEU A 221 -12.05 2.03 -14.12
N TYR A 222 -11.45 2.11 -12.92
CA TYR A 222 -11.57 1.04 -11.94
C TYR A 222 -13.04 0.78 -11.60
N PRO A 223 -13.54 -0.45 -11.74
CA PRO A 223 -14.96 -0.71 -11.63
C PRO A 223 -15.41 -0.69 -10.16
N ARG A 224 -16.72 -0.55 -9.91
CA ARG A 224 -17.26 -0.52 -8.54
C ARG A 224 -16.86 -1.80 -7.79
N PRO A 225 -16.20 -1.69 -6.62
CA PRO A 225 -15.71 -2.85 -5.89
C PRO A 225 -16.87 -3.73 -5.41
N ARG A 226 -16.71 -5.05 -5.51
CA ARG A 226 -17.64 -6.07 -4.95
C ARG A 226 -17.15 -6.59 -3.60
N SER A 227 -15.87 -6.43 -3.29
CA SER A 227 -15.26 -6.82 -2.01
C SER A 227 -15.96 -6.15 -0.84
N LEU A 228 -16.13 -6.91 0.24
CA LEU A 228 -16.77 -6.49 1.46
C LEU A 228 -15.73 -6.06 2.51
N GLY A 229 -16.11 -5.13 3.37
CA GLY A 229 -15.37 -4.81 4.57
C GLY A 229 -15.39 -5.97 5.57
N ASP A 230 -14.26 -6.22 6.22
CA ASP A 230 -14.12 -7.35 7.16
C ASP A 230 -15.03 -7.24 8.41
N VAL A 231 -15.40 -6.02 8.83
CA VAL A 231 -16.14 -5.73 10.06
C VAL A 231 -17.62 -5.45 9.82
N ASP A 232 -17.92 -4.60 8.82
CA ASP A 232 -19.29 -4.16 8.54
C ASP A 232 -20.01 -5.05 7.51
N ALA A 233 -19.26 -5.91 6.81
CA ALA A 233 -19.72 -6.73 5.69
C ALA A 233 -20.38 -5.92 4.56
N GLN A 234 -20.12 -4.60 4.49
CA GLN A 234 -20.66 -3.74 3.44
C GLN A 234 -19.69 -3.69 2.25
N PRO A 235 -20.19 -3.48 1.01
CA PRO A 235 -19.32 -3.25 -0.13
C PRO A 235 -18.40 -2.05 0.10
N LEU A 236 -17.13 -2.19 -0.29
CA LEU A 236 -16.18 -1.09 -0.19
C LEU A 236 -16.67 0.13 -0.99
N SER A 237 -16.37 1.33 -0.49
CA SER A 237 -16.73 2.56 -1.20
C SER A 237 -15.88 2.72 -2.46
N HIS A 238 -16.54 2.85 -3.61
CA HIS A 238 -15.87 3.05 -4.90
C HIS A 238 -14.96 4.27 -4.90
N LEU A 239 -15.43 5.37 -4.31
CA LEU A 239 -14.66 6.62 -4.22
C LEU A 239 -13.40 6.44 -3.36
N ARG A 240 -13.51 5.69 -2.25
CA ARG A 240 -12.39 5.40 -1.34
C ARG A 240 -11.32 4.54 -1.99
N VAL A 241 -11.72 3.48 -2.70
CA VAL A 241 -10.80 2.62 -3.45
C VAL A 241 -10.07 3.42 -4.54
N ARG A 242 -10.78 4.29 -5.28
CA ARG A 242 -10.15 5.18 -6.27
C ARG A 242 -9.18 6.18 -5.61
N ALA A 243 -9.52 6.70 -4.43
CA ALA A 243 -8.61 7.56 -3.68
C ALA A 243 -7.35 6.81 -3.22
N GLY A 244 -7.47 5.57 -2.75
CA GLY A 244 -6.33 4.71 -2.42
C GLY A 244 -5.43 4.44 -3.63
N LEU A 245 -6.01 4.14 -4.78
CA LEU A 245 -5.29 4.01 -6.06
C LEU A 245 -4.56 5.30 -6.45
N ALA A 246 -5.25 6.45 -6.39
CA ALA A 246 -4.67 7.74 -6.71
C ALA A 246 -3.53 8.11 -5.75
N ALA A 247 -3.69 7.83 -4.45
CA ALA A 247 -2.65 8.06 -3.46
C ALA A 247 -1.44 7.14 -3.66
N GLY A 248 -1.66 5.86 -4.01
CA GLY A 248 -0.60 4.94 -4.38
C GLY A 248 0.19 5.42 -5.60
N LEU A 249 -0.50 5.85 -6.65
CA LEU A 249 0.12 6.40 -7.86
C LEU A 249 0.90 7.68 -7.54
N LEU A 250 0.30 8.58 -6.75
CA LEU A 250 0.94 9.82 -6.34
C LEU A 250 2.19 9.56 -5.50
N ALA A 251 2.14 8.63 -4.55
CA ALA A 251 3.30 8.22 -3.76
C ALA A 251 4.41 7.69 -4.67
N THR A 252 4.05 6.86 -5.66
CA THR A 252 5.00 6.32 -6.64
C THR A 252 5.70 7.43 -7.42
N VAL A 253 4.93 8.40 -7.94
CA VAL A 253 5.47 9.52 -8.72
C VAL A 253 6.32 10.45 -7.85
N LEU A 254 5.80 10.89 -6.71
CA LEU A 254 6.50 11.83 -5.80
C LEU A 254 7.84 11.27 -5.34
N VAL A 255 7.85 10.02 -4.88
CA VAL A 255 9.07 9.35 -4.44
C VAL A 255 10.08 9.19 -5.60
N SER A 256 9.61 8.99 -6.83
CA SER A 256 10.48 8.82 -8.00
C SER A 256 11.11 10.12 -8.49
N ILE A 257 10.51 11.28 -8.19
CA ILE A 257 11.07 12.59 -8.56
C ILE A 257 11.99 13.17 -7.48
N ASP A 258 12.14 12.49 -6.34
CA ASP A 258 13.11 12.87 -5.32
C ASP A 258 14.49 12.33 -5.68
N SER A 259 15.44 13.22 -6.01
CA SER A 259 16.81 12.84 -6.35
C SER A 259 17.58 12.19 -5.19
N GLY A 260 17.09 12.35 -3.95
CA GLY A 260 17.63 11.67 -2.77
C GLY A 260 17.31 10.17 -2.71
N ILE A 261 16.38 9.69 -3.56
CA ILE A 261 15.94 8.30 -3.58
C ILE A 261 16.43 7.61 -4.85
N ARG A 262 17.08 6.45 -4.69
CA ARG A 262 17.46 5.60 -5.83
C ARG A 262 16.21 4.97 -6.44
N LEU A 263 15.95 5.23 -7.71
CA LEU A 263 14.78 4.70 -8.42
C LEU A 263 14.68 3.16 -8.36
N GLN A 264 15.82 2.47 -8.37
CA GLN A 264 15.87 1.01 -8.24
C GLN A 264 15.23 0.54 -6.93
N SER A 265 15.40 1.29 -5.84
CA SER A 265 14.88 0.92 -4.51
C SER A 265 13.36 1.05 -4.37
N VAL A 266 12.68 1.61 -5.39
CA VAL A 266 11.22 1.80 -5.42
C VAL A 266 10.57 1.10 -6.62
N ALA A 267 11.31 0.22 -7.31
CA ALA A 267 10.82 -0.56 -8.44
C ALA A 267 9.57 -1.39 -8.06
N SER A 268 9.53 -1.94 -6.85
CA SER A 268 8.39 -2.74 -6.37
C SER A 268 7.10 -1.92 -6.21
N LEU A 269 7.22 -0.61 -5.95
CA LEU A 269 6.08 0.30 -5.88
C LEU A 269 5.50 0.54 -7.28
N TRP A 270 6.36 0.75 -8.29
CA TRP A 270 5.97 0.81 -9.70
C TRP A 270 5.31 -0.48 -10.18
N VAL A 271 5.83 -1.64 -9.76
CA VAL A 271 5.25 -2.95 -10.07
C VAL A 271 3.83 -3.09 -9.50
N CYS A 272 3.59 -2.63 -8.26
CA CYS A 272 2.24 -2.62 -7.69
C CYS A 272 1.29 -1.77 -8.54
N MET A 273 1.73 -0.58 -8.99
CA MET A 273 0.91 0.28 -9.83
C MET A 273 0.62 -0.34 -11.20
N LEU A 274 1.64 -0.95 -11.83
CA LEU A 274 1.52 -1.62 -13.14
C LEU A 274 0.62 -2.85 -13.11
N ALA A 275 0.56 -3.57 -11.99
CA ALA A 275 -0.26 -4.77 -11.90
C ALA A 275 -1.77 -4.47 -11.99
N VAL A 276 -2.20 -3.28 -11.55
CA VAL A 276 -3.61 -2.86 -11.61
C VAL A 276 -4.15 -2.78 -13.05
N PRO A 277 -3.58 -1.98 -13.98
CA PRO A 277 -4.04 -1.95 -15.37
C PRO A 277 -3.94 -3.31 -16.06
N VAL A 278 -2.93 -4.12 -15.75
CA VAL A 278 -2.78 -5.46 -16.32
C VAL A 278 -3.90 -6.41 -15.87
N GLY A 279 -4.38 -6.25 -14.63
CA GLY A 279 -5.48 -7.06 -14.08
C GLY A 279 -6.87 -6.66 -14.57
N LEU A 280 -7.08 -5.38 -14.95
CA LEU A 280 -8.40 -4.85 -15.33
C LEU A 280 -9.13 -5.65 -16.42
N PRO A 281 -8.49 -6.09 -17.54
CA PRO A 281 -9.16 -6.91 -18.55
C PRO A 281 -9.69 -8.24 -17.99
N ILE A 282 -8.92 -8.87 -17.11
CA ILE A 282 -9.28 -10.15 -16.48
C ILE A 282 -10.46 -9.95 -15.53
N LEU A 283 -10.43 -8.87 -14.73
CA LEU A 283 -11.53 -8.49 -13.86
C LEU A 283 -12.81 -8.22 -14.66
N ALA A 284 -12.71 -7.50 -15.78
CA ALA A 284 -13.84 -7.21 -16.66
C ALA A 284 -14.46 -8.49 -17.25
N LEU A 285 -13.63 -9.46 -17.67
CA LEU A 285 -14.09 -10.75 -18.18
C LEU A 285 -14.79 -11.59 -17.11
N ARG A 286 -14.26 -11.62 -15.88
CA ARG A 286 -14.88 -12.35 -14.76
C ARG A 286 -16.25 -11.79 -14.41
N ARG A 287 -16.42 -10.46 -14.44
CA ARG A 287 -17.69 -9.80 -14.16
C ARG A 287 -18.77 -10.03 -15.23
N ARG A 288 -18.41 -10.36 -16.47
CA ARG A 288 -19.39 -10.73 -17.50
C ARG A 288 -19.98 -12.11 -17.29
N LYS A 289 -19.28 -13.00 -16.58
CA LYS A 289 -19.69 -14.39 -16.37
C LYS A 289 -20.53 -14.63 -15.10
N GLY A 290 -20.66 -13.63 -14.22
CA GLY A 290 -21.37 -13.74 -12.95
C GLY A 290 -22.01 -12.44 -12.50
#